data_AF-A0A7V9TI04-F1
#
_entry.id   AF-A0A7V9TI04-F1
#
_cell.length_a   1.000
_cell.length_b   1.000
_cell.length_c   1.000
_cell.angle_alpha   90.00
_cell.angle_beta   90.00
_cell.angle_gamma   90.00
#
_symmetry.space_group_name_H-M   'P 1'
#
loop_
_entity.id
_entity.type
_entity.pdbx_description
1 polymer ?
#
loop_
_entity_poly.entity_id
_entity_poly.type
_entity_poly.pdbx_seq_one_letter_code
_entity_poly.pdbx_strand_id
1 'polypeptide(L)' 'VERAMKKRNKGTLKSGKGGKGGKVKSRKQAIAIGLSEARKKGAKVPSKRKTSGGRKKTAGRKKAASKRK' A
#
# COMPACT_ATOMS: atom_id res chain seq x y z
N VAL A 1 -8.14 -1.27 -13.10
CA VAL A 1 -7.55 -0.19 -12.26
C VAL A 1 -8.44 1.06 -12.19
N GLU A 2 -9.28 1.28 -13.20
CA GLU A 2 -10.14 2.46 -13.34
C GLU A 2 -10.89 2.87 -12.06
N ARG A 3 -11.48 1.92 -11.32
CA ARG A 3 -12.19 2.22 -10.05
C ARG A 3 -11.32 2.96 -9.03
N ALA A 4 -10.05 2.57 -8.87
CA ALA A 4 -9.13 3.23 -7.95
C ALA A 4 -8.80 4.66 -8.42
N MET A 5 -8.66 4.84 -9.73
CA MET A 5 -8.43 6.16 -10.34
C MET A 5 -9.65 7.07 -10.20
N LYS A 6 -10.86 6.54 -10.42
CA LYS A 6 -12.12 7.28 -10.22
C LYS A 6 -12.27 7.74 -8.76
N LYS A 7 -11.96 6.87 -7.79
CA LYS A 7 -11.93 7.23 -6.35
C LYS A 7 -10.86 8.27 -6.01
N ARG A 8 -9.68 8.20 -6.63
CA ARG A 8 -8.62 9.21 -6.44
C ARG A 8 -9.07 10.57 -6.96
N ASN A 9 -9.62 10.64 -8.18
CA ASN A 9 -10.09 11.88 -8.77
C ASN A 9 -11.23 12.50 -7.96
N LYS A 10 -12.07 11.67 -7.32
CA LYS A 10 -13.09 12.09 -6.35
C LYS A 10 -12.53 12.47 -4.96
N GLY A 11 -11.23 12.31 -4.71
CA GLY A 11 -10.61 12.61 -3.41
C GLY A 11 -11.01 11.67 -2.27
N THR A 12 -11.61 10.52 -2.57
CA THR A 12 -12.13 9.55 -1.58
C THR A 12 -11.21 8.34 -1.38
N LEU A 13 -10.21 8.14 -2.24
CA LEU A 13 -9.28 7.03 -2.12
C LEU A 13 -8.38 7.20 -0.88
N LYS A 14 -8.44 6.23 0.05
CA LYS A 14 -7.62 6.19 1.26
C LYS A 14 -6.51 5.14 1.15
N SER A 15 -5.39 5.39 1.84
CA SER A 15 -4.25 4.49 1.91
C SER A 15 -4.10 3.87 3.30
N GLY A 16 -3.29 2.80 3.41
CA GLY A 16 -3.04 2.11 4.68
C GLY A 16 -4.16 1.16 5.13
N LYS A 17 -3.88 0.35 6.17
CA LYS A 17 -4.85 -0.60 6.74
C LYS A 17 -6.05 0.17 7.31
N GLY A 18 -7.26 -0.12 6.81
CA GLY A 18 -8.48 0.58 7.23
C GLY A 18 -8.51 2.07 6.91
N GLY A 19 -7.71 2.55 5.95
CA GLY A 19 -7.69 3.97 5.57
C GLY A 19 -6.89 4.90 6.50
N LYS A 20 -6.18 4.35 7.49
CA LYS A 20 -5.35 5.11 8.46
C LYS A 20 -4.20 5.89 7.84
N GLY A 21 -3.79 5.57 6.61
CA GLY A 21 -2.76 6.30 5.86
C GLY A 21 -3.25 7.58 5.17
N GLY A 22 -4.49 8.00 5.43
CA GLY A 22 -5.04 9.23 4.86
C GLY A 22 -5.38 9.13 3.37
N LYS A 23 -5.70 10.27 2.76
CA LYS A 23 -6.05 10.36 1.32
C LYS A 23 -4.81 10.08 0.44
N VAL A 24 -5.03 9.39 -0.67
CA VAL A 24 -3.97 9.11 -1.64
C VAL A 24 -3.56 10.38 -2.36
N LYS A 25 -2.27 10.71 -2.30
CA LYS A 25 -1.73 11.94 -2.88
C LYS A 25 -1.29 11.77 -4.33
N SER A 26 -0.73 10.60 -4.69
CA SER A 26 -0.10 10.39 -6.00
C SER A 26 -0.85 9.40 -6.89
N ARG A 27 -0.80 9.64 -8.22
CA ARG A 27 -1.35 8.74 -9.25
C ARG A 27 -0.72 7.35 -9.19
N LYS A 28 0.62 7.30 -9.05
CA LYS A 28 1.39 6.05 -8.89
C LYS A 28 0.85 5.20 -7.73
N GLN A 29 0.54 5.84 -6.59
CA GLN A 29 0.00 5.14 -5.42
C GLN A 29 -1.43 4.63 -5.67
N ALA A 30 -2.28 5.40 -6.34
CA ALA A 30 -3.64 4.93 -6.70
C ALA A 30 -3.59 3.71 -7.62
N ILE A 31 -2.69 3.71 -8.60
CA ILE A 31 -2.44 2.56 -9.48
C ILE A 31 -1.95 1.36 -8.65
N ALA A 32 -0.99 1.56 -7.75
CA ALA A 32 -0.48 0.50 -6.89
C ALA A 32 -1.56 -0.12 -6.00
N ILE A 33 -2.47 0.70 -5.43
CA ILE A 33 -3.62 0.22 -4.67
C ILE A 33 -4.56 -0.58 -5.58
N GLY A 34 -4.90 -0.04 -6.75
CA GLY A 34 -5.79 -0.71 -7.71
C GLY A 34 -5.24 -2.05 -8.21
N LEU A 35 -3.93 -2.14 -8.48
CA LEU A 35 -3.26 -3.39 -8.85
C LEU A 35 -3.23 -4.37 -7.67
N SER A 36 -3.02 -3.89 -6.45
CA SER A 36 -3.01 -4.74 -5.25
C SER A 36 -4.40 -5.29 -4.92
N GLU A 37 -5.46 -4.48 -5.08
CA GLU A 37 -6.85 -4.92 -4.95
C GLU A 37 -7.20 -5.99 -5.98
N ALA A 38 -6.77 -5.80 -7.24
CA ALA A 38 -6.99 -6.77 -8.30
C ALA A 38 -6.31 -8.12 -8.01
N ARG A 39 -5.07 -8.13 -7.49
CA ARG A 39 -4.39 -9.38 -7.06
C ARG A 39 -5.14 -10.11 -5.97
N LYS A 40 -5.59 -9.38 -4.94
CA LYS A 40 -6.33 -9.99 -3.81
C LYS A 40 -7.63 -10.64 -4.25
N LYS A 41 -8.23 -10.13 -5.33
CA LYS A 41 -9.44 -10.68 -5.95
C LYS A 41 -9.16 -11.82 -6.93
N GLY A 42 -7.91 -12.24 -7.11
CA GLY A 42 -7.54 -13.29 -8.06
C GLY A 42 -7.55 -12.85 -9.53
N ALA A 43 -7.66 -11.56 -9.82
CA ALA A 43 -7.61 -11.09 -11.20
C ALA A 43 -6.20 -11.25 -11.80
N LYS A 44 -6.14 -11.63 -13.08
CA LYS A 44 -4.88 -11.70 -13.84
C LYS A 44 -4.29 -10.31 -14.01
N VAL A 45 -3.22 -10.01 -13.28
CA VAL A 45 -2.50 -8.74 -13.39
C VAL A 45 -1.00 -8.97 -13.57
N PRO A 46 -0.26 -8.01 -14.14
CA PRO A 46 1.18 -8.11 -14.29
C PRO A 46 1.85 -8.47 -12.96
N SER A 47 2.74 -9.46 -13.01
CA SER A 47 3.52 -9.87 -11.85
C SER A 47 4.42 -8.71 -11.41
N LYS A 48 4.69 -8.62 -10.11
CA LYS A 48 5.70 -7.66 -9.65
C LYS A 48 7.04 -8.22 -10.12
N ARG A 49 7.81 -7.44 -10.89
CA ARG A 49 9.22 -7.79 -11.16
C ARG A 49 9.89 -8.09 -9.82
N LYS A 50 10.50 -9.27 -9.71
CA LYS A 50 11.33 -9.64 -8.57
C LYS A 50 12.62 -8.84 -8.68
N THR A 51 12.63 -7.58 -8.27
CA THR A 51 13.89 -6.98 -7.85
C THR A 51 14.26 -7.67 -6.54
N SER A 52 15.39 -8.37 -6.57
CA SER A 52 16.09 -8.97 -5.43
C SER A 52 16.46 -7.87 -4.43
N GLY A 53 15.45 -7.41 -3.72
CA GLY A 53 15.52 -6.35 -2.71
C GLY A 53 14.42 -6.64 -1.72
N GLY A 54 14.43 -7.87 -1.19
CA GLY A 54 13.64 -8.24 -0.03
C GLY A 54 13.81 -7.14 0.99
N ARG A 55 12.69 -6.59 1.45
CA ARG A 55 12.63 -5.65 2.55
C ARG A 55 13.44 -6.29 3.68
N LYS A 56 14.71 -5.88 3.87
CA LYS A 56 15.56 -6.37 4.94
C LYS A 56 14.73 -6.16 6.19
N LYS A 57 14.24 -7.25 6.77
CA LYS A 57 13.54 -7.22 8.05
C LYS A 57 14.59 -6.76 9.04
N THR A 58 14.73 -5.45 9.24
CA THR A 58 15.49 -4.94 10.37
C THR A 58 14.66 -5.32 11.59
N ALA A 59 14.99 -6.47 12.17
CA ALA A 59 14.64 -6.83 13.54
C ALA A 59 15.32 -5.79 14.44
N GLY A 60 14.73 -4.60 14.57
CA GLY A 60 15.41 -3.45 15.18
C GLY A 60 14.51 -2.31 15.63
N ARG A 61 13.19 -2.52 15.75
CA ARG A 61 12.27 -1.50 16.31
C ARG A 61 11.29 -2.04 17.36
N LYS A 62 11.64 -3.15 18.01
CA LYS A 62 10.94 -3.68 19.19
C LYS A 62 11.86 -3.69 20.42
N LYS A 63 12.35 -2.53 20.90
CA LYS A 63 12.95 -2.44 22.26
C LYS A 63 13.19 -1.03 22.83
N ALA A 64 12.50 0.03 22.37
CA ALA A 64 12.75 1.39 22.90
C ALA A 64 11.54 2.08 23.56
N ALA A 65 10.39 1.41 23.71
CA ALA A 65 9.18 2.04 24.27
C ALA A 65 8.64 1.38 25.55
N SER A 66 9.37 0.43 26.16
CA SER A 66 8.90 -0.33 27.34
C SER A 66 9.71 -0.06 28.62
N LYS A 67 10.61 0.94 28.64
CA LYS A 67 11.31 1.35 29.87
C LYS A 67 11.26 2.87 30.00
N ARG A 68 10.14 3.38 30.50
CA ARG A 68 10.08 4.60 31.29
C ARG A 68 9.17 4.26 32.46
N LYS A 69 9.80 3.94 33.60
CA LYS A 69 9.19 3.98 34.92
C LYS A 69 9.50 5.36 35.48
#